data_AF-A0A8E0I8R3-F1
#
_entry.id   AF-A0A8E0I8R3-F1
#
_cell.length_a   1.000
_cell.length_b   1.000
_cell.length_c   1.000
_cell.angle_alpha   90.00
_cell.angle_beta   90.00
_cell.angle_gamma   90.00
#
_symmetry.space_group_name_H-M   'P 1'
#
loop_
_entity.id
_entity.type
_entity.pdbx_description
1 polymer ?
#
loop_
_entity_poly.entity_id
_entity_poly.type
_entity_poly.pdbx_seq_one_letter_code
_entity_poly.pdbx_strand_id
1 'polypeptide(L)'
;MGIDNNQLVARYFDRKADHAAFFKALEAYLDDQINELYTTLNDTFADTVTLSLDVAIAKAHQAGAKIDDPAAEEIAATNYLFKELSSRGLWLQSPDQTEPNTIIAKLNFGNRRTYY
;
A
#
# COMPACT_ATOMS: atom_id res chain seq x y z
N MET A 1 -8.56 18.68 27.09
CA MET A 1 -9.09 17.88 25.95
C MET A 1 -8.02 16.89 25.56
N GLY A 2 -8.33 15.59 25.55
CA GLY A 2 -7.40 14.55 25.10
C GLY A 2 -7.35 14.49 23.58
N ILE A 3 -6.22 14.06 23.02
CA ILE A 3 -6.10 13.73 21.61
C ILE A 3 -6.90 12.45 21.36
N ASP A 4 -7.82 12.47 20.39
CA ASP A 4 -8.61 11.31 19.99
C ASP A 4 -8.21 10.79 18.59
N ASN A 5 -8.67 9.58 18.26
CA ASN A 5 -8.33 8.93 16.99
C ASN A 5 -8.83 9.73 15.77
N ASN A 6 -9.97 10.41 15.86
CA ASN A 6 -10.51 11.18 14.73
C ASN A 6 -9.59 12.36 14.42
N GLN A 7 -9.05 13.02 15.44
CA GLN A 7 -8.07 14.09 15.28
C GLN A 7 -6.76 13.58 14.65
N LEU A 8 -6.31 12.38 15.03
CA LEU A 8 -5.11 11.76 14.43
C LEU A 8 -5.34 11.41 12.95
N VAL A 9 -6.50 10.83 12.63
CA VAL A 9 -6.89 10.48 11.27
C VAL A 9 -7.02 11.72 10.38
N ALA A 10 -7.68 12.78 10.88
CA ALA A 10 -7.80 14.04 10.15
C ALA A 10 -6.42 14.63 9.79
N ARG A 11 -5.52 14.72 10.78
CA ARG A 11 -4.14 15.20 10.55
C ARG A 11 -3.38 14.36 9.53
N TYR A 12 -3.58 13.05 9.54
CA TYR A 12 -2.96 12.17 8.54
C TYR A 12 -3.49 12.47 7.13
N PHE A 13 -4.81 12.66 6.97
CA PHE A 13 -5.40 12.98 5.67
C PHE A 13 -5.00 14.37 5.17
N ASP A 14 -4.90 15.36 6.04
CA ASP A 14 -4.38 16.69 5.67
C ASP A 14 -2.96 16.57 5.12
N ARG A 15 -2.09 15.83 5.83
CA ARG A 15 -0.71 15.57 5.38
C ARG A 15 -0.67 14.76 4.07
N LYS A 16 -1.61 13.82 3.90
CA LYS A 16 -1.74 13.06 2.65
C LYS A 16 -2.10 13.98 1.48
N ALA A 17 -3.00 14.94 1.70
CA ALA A 17 -3.44 15.89 0.68
C ALA A 17 -2.29 16.80 0.21
N ASP A 18 -1.42 17.25 1.13
CA ASP A 18 -0.23 18.04 0.78
C ASP A 18 0.73 17.31 -0.17
N HIS A 19 0.72 15.98 -0.17
CA HIS A 19 1.56 15.12 -1.00
C HIS A 19 0.75 14.24 -1.95
N ALA A 20 -0.43 14.71 -2.41
CA ALA A 20 -1.37 13.92 -3.20
C ALA A 20 -0.75 13.25 -4.44
N ALA A 21 0.17 13.92 -5.13
CA ALA A 21 0.85 13.37 -6.31
C ALA A 21 1.69 12.12 -5.97
N PHE A 22 2.34 12.11 -4.80
CA PHE A 22 3.14 10.98 -4.33
C PHE A 22 2.25 9.77 -4.06
N PHE A 23 1.18 9.97 -3.28
CA PHE A 23 0.24 8.88 -2.97
C PHE A 23 -0.49 8.35 -4.20
N LYS A 24 -0.79 9.21 -5.19
CA LYS A 24 -1.37 8.78 -6.46
C LYS A 24 -0.40 7.90 -7.26
N ALA A 25 0.90 8.20 -7.26
CA ALA A 25 1.89 7.37 -7.92
C ALA A 25 2.04 6.00 -7.24
N LEU A 26 1.98 5.97 -5.90
CA LEU A 26 1.95 4.70 -5.14
C LEU A 26 0.70 3.87 -5.43
N GLU A 27 -0.46 4.53 -5.55
CA GLU A 27 -1.73 3.86 -5.91
C GLU A 27 -1.66 3.24 -7.30
N ALA A 28 -1.11 3.96 -8.28
CA ALA A 28 -0.92 3.42 -9.62
C ALA A 28 0.02 2.20 -9.62
N TYR A 29 1.12 2.24 -8.86
CA TYR A 29 1.99 1.08 -8.70
C TYR A 29 1.25 -0.12 -8.07
N LEU A 30 0.46 0.13 -7.02
CA LEU A 30 -0.33 -0.91 -6.37
C LEU A 30 -1.37 -1.51 -7.33
N ASP A 31 -2.06 -0.67 -8.11
CA ASP A 31 -3.04 -1.08 -9.11
C ASP A 31 -2.40 -1.98 -10.18
N ASP A 32 -1.22 -1.61 -10.68
CA ASP A 32 -0.47 -2.42 -11.64
C ASP A 32 -0.22 -3.83 -11.08
N GLN A 33 0.26 -3.92 -9.83
CA GLN A 33 0.62 -5.19 -9.18
C GLN A 33 -0.59 -6.06 -8.86
N ILE A 34 -1.71 -5.45 -8.44
CA ILE A 34 -2.96 -6.19 -8.22
C ILE A 34 -3.56 -6.66 -9.54
N ASN A 35 -3.50 -5.84 -10.58
CA ASN A 35 -3.98 -6.22 -11.90
C ASN A 35 -3.15 -7.35 -12.54
N GLU A 36 -1.84 -7.38 -12.27
CA GLU A 36 -0.97 -8.50 -12.62
C GLU A 36 -1.47 -9.79 -11.94
N LEU A 37 -1.68 -9.79 -10.61
CA LEU A 37 -2.24 -10.94 -9.90
C LEU A 37 -3.60 -11.36 -10.48
N TYR A 38 -4.50 -10.40 -10.72
CA TYR A 38 -5.82 -10.64 -11.30
C TYR A 38 -5.72 -11.33 -12.67
N THR A 39 -4.76 -10.92 -13.50
CA THR A 39 -4.52 -11.52 -14.81
C THR A 39 -3.93 -12.93 -14.68
N THR A 40 -2.97 -13.11 -13.77
CA THR A 40 -2.30 -14.40 -13.51
C THR A 40 -3.26 -15.46 -12.93
N LEU A 41 -4.31 -15.04 -12.23
CA LEU A 41 -5.37 -15.91 -11.72
C LEU A 41 -6.23 -16.56 -12.83
N ASN A 42 -6.18 -16.06 -14.07
CA ASN A 42 -6.88 -16.70 -15.19
C ASN A 42 -6.28 -18.06 -15.54
N ASP A 43 -4.98 -18.23 -15.33
CA ASP A 43 -4.22 -19.41 -15.78
C ASP A 43 -3.53 -20.17 -14.63
N THR A 44 -3.53 -19.61 -13.40
CA THR A 44 -2.81 -20.18 -12.26
C THR A 44 -3.56 -19.99 -10.93
N PHE A 45 -3.07 -20.65 -9.88
CA PHE A 45 -3.55 -20.47 -8.49
C PHE A 45 -2.67 -19.48 -7.69
N ALA A 46 -2.00 -18.54 -8.35
CA ALA A 46 -1.27 -17.50 -7.64
C ALA A 46 -2.22 -16.70 -6.74
N ASP A 47 -1.88 -16.53 -5.47
CA ASP A 47 -2.72 -15.86 -4.48
C ASP A 47 -2.01 -14.71 -3.77
N THR A 48 -0.79 -14.37 -4.21
CA THR A 48 0.13 -13.50 -3.50
C THR A 48 0.51 -12.31 -4.38
N VAL A 49 0.49 -11.11 -3.80
CA VAL A 49 1.08 -9.88 -4.32
C VAL A 49 2.32 -9.55 -3.49
N THR A 50 3.44 -9.31 -4.15
CA THR A 50 4.68 -8.83 -3.51
C THR A 50 4.98 -7.43 -4.01
N LEU A 51 5.07 -6.47 -3.10
CA LEU A 51 5.44 -5.09 -3.42
C LEU A 51 6.84 -4.80 -2.89
N SER A 52 7.61 -4.05 -3.67
CA SER A 52 8.87 -3.45 -3.23
C SER A 52 8.66 -1.96 -2.95
N LEU A 53 9.00 -1.52 -1.74
CA LEU A 53 8.91 -0.11 -1.35
C LEU A 53 9.87 0.75 -2.18
N ASP A 54 11.08 0.26 -2.43
CA ASP A 54 12.08 0.97 -3.23
C ASP A 54 11.59 1.21 -4.65
N VAL A 55 10.96 0.20 -5.27
CA VAL A 55 10.37 0.33 -6.61
C VAL A 55 9.18 1.30 -6.61
N ALA A 56 8.32 1.23 -5.59
CA ALA A 56 7.18 2.13 -5.46
C ALA A 56 7.62 3.61 -5.35
N ILE A 57 8.60 3.88 -4.48
CA ILE A 57 9.18 5.22 -4.29
C ILE A 57 9.90 5.67 -5.56
N ALA A 58 10.68 4.81 -6.21
CA ALA A 58 11.34 5.13 -7.46
C ALA A 58 10.33 5.49 -8.58
N LYS A 59 9.21 4.78 -8.69
CA LYS A 59 8.12 5.13 -9.62
C LYS A 59 7.52 6.50 -9.29
N ALA A 60 7.32 6.81 -8.00
CA ALA A 60 6.84 8.14 -7.59
C ALA A 60 7.83 9.25 -7.96
N HIS A 61 9.13 9.03 -7.74
CA HIS A 61 10.19 9.97 -8.11
C HIS A 61 10.26 10.17 -9.63
N GLN A 62 10.11 9.11 -10.43
CA GLN A 62 10.05 9.19 -11.89
C GLN A 62 8.86 10.02 -12.38
N ALA A 63 7.74 10.02 -11.63
CA ALA A 63 6.59 10.89 -11.88
C ALA A 63 6.77 12.32 -11.35
N GLY A 64 7.93 12.67 -10.80
CA GLY A 64 8.23 13.98 -10.23
C GLY A 64 7.62 14.23 -8.85
N ALA A 65 7.10 13.18 -8.19
CA ALA A 65 6.48 13.28 -6.88
C ALA A 65 7.42 12.72 -5.80
N LYS A 66 7.82 13.57 -4.85
CA LYS A 66 8.78 13.22 -3.79
C LYS A 66 8.37 13.84 -2.45
N ILE A 67 8.72 13.15 -1.36
CA ILE A 67 8.76 13.72 -0.01
C ILE A 67 10.24 13.98 0.34
N ASP A 68 10.56 15.21 0.77
CA ASP A 68 11.97 15.64 0.91
C ASP A 68 12.75 14.88 1.98
N ASP A 69 12.07 14.50 3.07
CA ASP A 69 12.64 13.69 4.15
C ASP A 69 12.52 12.20 3.79
N PRO A 70 13.64 11.49 3.55
CA PRO A 70 13.62 10.08 3.16
C PRO A 70 12.96 9.17 4.20
N ALA A 71 13.13 9.44 5.50
CA ALA A 71 12.52 8.63 6.54
C ALA A 71 11.00 8.82 6.57
N ALA A 72 10.53 10.06 6.40
CA ALA A 72 9.11 10.35 6.27
C ALA A 72 8.51 9.75 4.99
N GLU A 73 9.27 9.72 3.89
CA GLU A 73 8.87 9.14 2.62
C GLU A 73 8.63 7.62 2.73
N GLU A 74 9.59 6.90 3.30
CA GLU A 74 9.48 5.45 3.53
C GLU A 74 8.31 5.10 4.45
N ILE A 75 8.13 5.86 5.55
CA ILE A 75 7.01 5.69 6.48
C ILE A 75 5.68 5.97 5.77
N ALA A 76 5.61 7.01 4.95
CA ALA A 76 4.41 7.37 4.20
C ALA A 76 4.04 6.29 3.19
N ALA A 77 5.01 5.81 2.41
CA ALA A 77 4.82 4.76 1.42
C ALA A 77 4.35 3.44 2.06
N THR A 78 5.05 2.99 3.10
CA THR A 78 4.72 1.77 3.83
C THR A 78 3.30 1.81 4.39
N ASN A 79 2.98 2.86 5.14
CA ASN A 79 1.66 3.00 5.77
C ASN A 79 0.53 3.11 4.75
N TYR A 80 0.78 3.80 3.63
CA TYR A 80 -0.22 3.93 2.58
C TYR A 80 -0.51 2.59 1.93
N LEU A 81 0.52 1.88 1.48
CA LEU A 81 0.37 0.59 0.81
C LEU A 81 -0.28 -0.46 1.74
N PHE A 82 0.08 -0.50 3.03
CA PHE A 82 -0.59 -1.37 4.01
C PHE A 82 -2.09 -1.06 4.13
N LYS A 83 -2.45 0.22 4.25
CA LYS A 83 -3.85 0.64 4.37
C LYS A 83 -4.64 0.28 3.11
N GLU A 84 -4.09 0.51 1.93
CA GLU A 84 -4.76 0.22 0.66
C GLU A 84 -4.88 -1.28 0.36
N LEU A 85 -3.86 -2.08 0.68
CA LEU A 85 -3.95 -3.54 0.56
C LEU A 85 -5.03 -4.11 1.50
N SER A 86 -5.05 -3.63 2.75
CA SER A 86 -6.07 -4.04 3.73
C SER A 86 -7.47 -3.55 3.35
N SER A 87 -7.62 -2.35 2.79
CA SER A 87 -8.93 -1.80 2.37
C SER A 87 -9.51 -2.61 1.20
N ARG A 88 -8.64 -3.13 0.32
CA ARG A 88 -9.00 -4.03 -0.78
C ARG A 88 -9.27 -5.47 -0.33
N GLY A 89 -9.19 -5.74 0.98
CA GLY A 89 -9.52 -7.02 1.58
C GLY A 89 -8.42 -8.08 1.51
N LEU A 90 -7.20 -7.72 1.13
CA LEU A 90 -6.05 -8.62 1.14
C LEU A 90 -5.54 -8.84 2.56
N TRP A 91 -5.02 -10.04 2.83
CA TRP A 91 -4.35 -10.37 4.07
C TRP A 91 -2.87 -10.00 3.97
N LEU A 92 -2.36 -9.23 4.93
CA LEU A 92 -0.95 -8.82 4.98
C LEU A 92 -0.13 -9.86 5.75
N GLN A 93 0.96 -10.34 5.14
CA GLN A 93 1.97 -11.11 5.86
C GLN A 93 2.70 -10.20 6.84
N SER A 94 3.06 -10.75 8.00
CA SER A 94 3.68 -9.97 9.06
C SER A 94 5.07 -9.49 8.64
N PRO A 95 5.45 -8.22 8.92
CA PRO A 95 6.72 -7.65 8.45
C PRO A 95 7.98 -8.37 8.98
N ASP A 96 7.89 -9.07 10.11
CA ASP A 96 8.97 -9.90 10.66
C ASP A 96 9.24 -11.18 9.84
N GLN A 97 8.31 -11.50 8.92
CA GLN A 97 8.39 -12.66 8.03
C GLN A 97 8.66 -12.24 6.57
N THR A 98 9.04 -11.00 6.33
CA THR A 98 9.33 -10.47 5.00
C THR A 98 10.73 -9.88 4.95
N GLU A 99 11.33 -9.84 3.76
CA GLU A 99 12.57 -9.10 3.56
C GLU A 99 12.37 -7.61 3.86
N PRO A 100 13.43 -6.88 4.28
CA PRO A 100 13.36 -5.43 4.41
C PRO A 100 12.80 -4.79 3.14
N ASN A 101 12.02 -3.72 3.31
CA ASN A 101 11.40 -2.96 2.24
C ASN A 101 10.45 -3.76 1.32
N THR A 102 10.01 -4.95 1.76
CA THR A 102 9.10 -5.81 1.01
C THR A 102 7.78 -5.96 1.74
N ILE A 103 6.68 -5.85 1.00
CA ILE A 103 5.32 -6.06 1.50
C ILE A 103 4.75 -7.27 0.78
N ILE A 104 4.33 -8.28 1.53
CA ILE A 104 3.66 -9.45 0.97
C ILE A 104 2.19 -9.42 1.40
N ALA A 105 1.29 -9.48 0.43
CA ALA A 105 -0.15 -9.57 0.65
C ALA A 105 -0.71 -10.80 -0.05
N LYS A 106 -1.73 -11.43 0.52
CA LYS A 106 -2.37 -12.63 -0.03
C LYS A 106 -3.88 -12.48 -0.11
N LEU A 107 -4.51 -13.25 -0.99
CA LEU A 107 -5.97 -13.34 -1.03
C LEU A 107 -6.52 -13.80 0.32
N ASN A 108 -7.48 -13.05 0.86
CA ASN A 108 -8.10 -13.39 2.13
C ASN A 108 -9.35 -14.27 1.92
N PHE A 109 -9.16 -15.59 1.84
CA PHE A 109 -10.26 -16.55 1.71
C PHE A 109 -11.18 -16.62 2.95
N GLY A 110 -10.76 -16.07 4.09
CA GLY A 110 -11.58 -15.94 5.29
C GLY A 110 -12.58 -14.77 5.23
N ASN A 111 -12.36 -13.81 4.31
CA ASN A 111 -13.23 -12.65 4.11
C ASN A 111 -14.43 -12.94 3.17
N ARG A 112 -14.75 -14.23 2.96
CA ARG A 112 -15.84 -14.71 2.07
C ARG A 112 -17.21 -14.08 2.34
N ARG A 113 -17.46 -13.51 3.52
CA ARG A 113 -18.74 -12.84 3.84
C ARG A 113 -18.94 -11.50 3.11
N THR A 114 -17.89 -10.98 2.47
CA THR A 114 -17.91 -9.72 1.71
C THR A 114 -18.03 -9.95 0.20
N TYR A 115 -17.86 -11.19 -0.28
CA TYR A 115 -17.79 -11.54 -1.70
C TYR A 115 -18.96 -12.42 -2.21
N TYR A 116 -20.01 -12.60 -1.40
CA TYR A 116 -21.26 -13.28 -1.78
C TYR A 116 -22.49 -12.49 -1.33
#